data_AF-A0A7S4N236-F1
#
_entry.id   AF-A0A7S4N236-F1
#
_cell.length_a   1.000
_cell.length_b   1.000
_cell.length_c   1.000
_cell.angle_alpha   90.00
_cell.angle_beta   90.00
_cell.angle_gamma   90.00
#
_symmetry.space_group_name_H-M   'P 1'
#
loop_
_entity.id
_entity.type
_entity.pdbx_description
1 polymer ?
#
loop_
_entity_poly.entity_id
_entity_poly.type
_entity_poly.pdbx_seq_one_letter_code
_entity_poly.pdbx_strand_id
1 'polypeptide(L)'
;MKAPQTLDGAVFERRNGKSTLLLRGDYFDLDSQSTGGQFDAVWDRASLVAISPDLREKYVSVMGGLVRPGGAVLLLAFDRREGTPEAREGGPPYSLNEEEVRRLFEGADWVESVTKVAEYDEMEEEAARARWLSKGLIAAYELLFVIKAK
;
A
#
# COMPACT_ATOMS: atom_id res chain seq x y z
N MET A 1 26.30 -4.14 12.68
CA MET A 1 25.30 -3.11 12.32
C MET A 1 25.82 -1.77 12.81
N LYS A 2 25.86 -0.72 11.98
CA LYS A 2 26.20 0.63 12.46
C LYS A 2 25.03 1.19 13.28
N ALA A 3 25.35 1.97 14.31
CA ALA A 3 24.36 2.66 15.13
C ALA A 3 23.49 3.60 14.27
N PRO A 4 22.21 3.80 14.64
CA PRO A 4 21.36 4.77 13.95
C PRO A 4 21.99 6.16 14.01
N GLN A 5 22.00 6.85 12.87
CA GLN A 5 22.41 8.26 12.80
C GLN A 5 21.14 9.09 12.68
N THR A 6 20.79 9.78 13.76
CA THR A 6 19.87 10.91 13.75
C THR A 6 20.71 12.17 13.63
N LEU A 7 20.59 12.89 12.52
CA LEU A 7 21.05 14.28 12.44
C LEU A 7 20.03 15.13 13.21
N ASP A 8 20.47 16.09 14.03
CA ASP A 8 19.55 17.00 14.72
C ASP A 8 18.62 17.69 13.71
N GLY A 9 17.32 17.62 13.96
CA GLY A 9 16.28 18.16 13.07
C GLY A 9 15.89 17.25 11.89
N ALA A 10 16.44 16.03 11.78
CA ALA A 10 16.04 15.09 10.74
C ALA A 10 14.69 14.43 11.06
N VAL A 11 13.77 14.48 10.09
CA VAL A 11 12.42 13.91 10.14
C VAL A 11 12.43 12.37 10.28
N PHE A 12 13.50 11.70 9.82
CA PHE A 12 13.61 10.24 9.81
C PHE A 12 14.88 9.73 10.50
N GLU A 13 14.75 8.68 11.31
CA GLU A 13 15.90 7.86 11.74
C GLU A 13 16.33 6.96 10.57
N ARG A 14 17.61 7.07 10.16
CA ARG A 14 18.14 6.33 9.01
C ARG A 14 18.97 5.12 9.45
N ARG A 15 18.71 3.96 8.85
CA ARG A 15 19.54 2.76 9.01
C ARG A 15 19.97 2.25 7.65
N ASN A 16 21.28 2.30 7.41
CA ASN A 16 21.89 1.85 6.17
C ASN A 16 22.30 0.37 6.28
N GLY A 17 21.78 -0.43 5.36
CA GLY A 17 22.27 -1.77 5.03
C GLY A 17 23.29 -1.73 3.89
N LYS A 18 23.58 -2.89 3.30
CA LYS A 18 24.54 -3.00 2.18
C LYS A 18 23.99 -2.37 0.88
N SER A 19 22.70 -2.54 0.63
CA SER A 19 21.99 -2.06 -0.56
C SER A 19 20.56 -1.61 -0.21
N THR A 20 20.33 -1.33 1.06
CA THR A 20 19.02 -0.99 1.61
C THR A 20 19.14 0.20 2.55
N LEU A 21 18.14 1.05 2.53
CA LEU A 21 17.97 2.14 3.48
C LEU A 21 16.63 1.92 4.16
N LEU A 22 16.64 1.84 5.49
CA LEU A 22 15.41 1.85 6.28
C LEU A 22 15.26 3.25 6.89
N LEU A 23 14.15 3.88 6.57
CA LEU A 23 13.70 5.13 7.18
C LEU A 23 12.65 4.78 8.22
N ARG A 24 12.89 5.18 9.47
CA ARG A 24 11.88 5.08 10.53
C ARG A 24 11.34 6.49 10.80
N GLY A 25 10.04 6.65 10.57
CA GLY A 25 9.28 7.89 10.71
C GLY A 25 7.85 7.68 10.19
N ASP A 26 7.13 8.77 9.99
CA ASP A 26 5.79 8.74 9.39
C ASP A 26 5.90 8.70 7.86
N TYR A 27 5.13 7.83 7.21
CA TYR A 27 5.03 7.76 5.75
C TYR A 27 4.61 9.11 5.16
N PHE A 28 3.71 9.83 5.82
CA PHE A 28 3.15 11.08 5.32
C PHE A 28 4.15 12.23 5.30
N ASP A 29 5.31 12.07 5.93
CA ASP A 29 6.41 13.03 5.90
C ASP A 29 7.47 12.67 4.83
N LEU A 30 7.28 11.57 4.07
CA LEU A 30 8.21 11.17 3.03
C LEU A 30 8.17 12.12 1.84
N ASP A 31 9.36 12.45 1.36
CA ASP A 31 9.59 13.12 0.10
C ASP A 31 10.83 12.53 -0.62
N SER A 32 11.07 12.96 -1.85
CA SER A 32 12.21 12.47 -2.65
C SER A 32 13.58 12.85 -2.04
N GLN A 33 13.66 13.88 -1.19
CA GLN A 33 14.92 14.24 -0.52
C GLN A 33 15.22 13.25 0.60
N SER A 34 14.22 12.89 1.39
CA SER A 34 14.31 11.93 2.48
C SER A 34 14.69 10.54 1.96
N THR A 35 14.17 10.12 0.81
CA THR A 35 14.48 8.83 0.18
C THR A 35 15.77 8.84 -0.64
N GLY A 36 16.34 10.01 -0.91
CA GLY A 36 17.54 10.18 -1.74
C GLY A 36 17.28 10.10 -3.25
N GLY A 37 16.03 10.28 -3.66
CA GLY A 37 15.56 10.26 -5.04
C GLY A 37 14.16 9.68 -5.18
N GLN A 38 13.70 9.60 -6.42
CA GLN A 38 12.48 8.90 -6.80
C GLN A 38 12.78 7.43 -7.15
N PHE A 39 11.74 6.60 -7.16
CA PHE A 39 11.83 5.17 -7.40
C PHE A 39 11.28 4.77 -8.76
N ASP A 40 11.94 3.81 -9.37
CA ASP A 40 11.53 3.16 -10.61
C ASP A 40 10.31 2.25 -10.38
N ALA A 41 10.22 1.66 -9.19
CA ALA A 41 9.16 0.78 -8.78
C ALA A 41 8.84 0.92 -7.29
N VAL A 42 7.56 0.79 -6.94
CA VAL A 42 7.07 0.70 -5.55
C VAL A 42 6.32 -0.63 -5.40
N TRP A 43 6.58 -1.34 -4.30
CA TRP A 43 5.82 -2.51 -3.89
C TRP A 43 4.95 -2.14 -2.69
N ASP A 44 3.65 -2.02 -2.91
CA ASP A 44 2.66 -1.70 -1.89
C ASP A 44 1.88 -2.96 -1.52
N ARG A 45 2.30 -3.62 -0.44
CA ARG A 45 1.61 -4.76 0.15
C ARG A 45 1.47 -4.56 1.64
N ALA A 46 0.26 -4.77 2.15
CA ALA A 46 -0.06 -4.52 3.55
C ALA A 46 0.28 -3.09 4.04
N SER A 47 0.37 -2.12 3.11
CA SER A 47 0.64 -0.72 3.41
C SER A 47 -0.60 0.13 3.17
N LEU A 48 -1.05 0.36 1.92
CA LEU A 48 -2.26 1.16 1.66
C LEU A 48 -3.50 0.60 2.36
N VAL A 49 -3.66 -0.73 2.41
CA VAL A 49 -4.75 -1.39 3.14
C VAL A 49 -4.67 -1.20 4.67
N ALA A 50 -3.52 -0.81 5.22
CA ALA A 50 -3.38 -0.48 6.64
C ALA A 50 -3.74 0.99 6.95
N ILE A 51 -3.83 1.85 5.91
CA ILE A 51 -4.18 3.26 6.04
C ILE A 51 -5.70 3.42 6.17
N SER A 52 -6.13 4.26 7.11
CA SER A 52 -7.53 4.58 7.27
C SER A 52 -8.12 5.20 5.99
N PRO A 53 -9.37 4.89 5.61
CA PRO A 53 -9.94 5.33 4.33
C PRO A 53 -9.84 6.83 4.06
N ASP A 54 -9.97 7.66 5.09
CA ASP A 54 -9.90 9.12 5.03
C ASP A 54 -8.51 9.67 4.68
N LEU A 55 -7.44 8.89 4.90
CA LEU A 55 -6.06 9.29 4.62
C LEU A 55 -5.52 8.75 3.28
N ARG A 56 -6.30 7.93 2.56
CA ARG A 56 -5.82 7.24 1.34
C ARG A 56 -5.48 8.18 0.20
N GLU A 57 -6.22 9.27 0.03
CA GLU A 57 -5.91 10.28 -1.00
C GLU A 57 -4.56 10.96 -0.72
N LYS A 58 -4.31 11.31 0.55
CA LYS A 58 -3.01 11.85 0.99
C LYS A 58 -1.90 10.82 0.76
N TYR A 59 -2.15 9.55 1.06
CA TYR A 59 -1.19 8.47 0.84
C TYR A 59 -0.80 8.34 -0.65
N VAL A 60 -1.79 8.32 -1.55
CA VAL A 60 -1.56 8.25 -3.00
C VAL A 60 -0.85 9.51 -3.53
N SER A 61 -1.13 10.68 -2.94
CA SER A 61 -0.43 11.93 -3.27
C SER A 61 1.06 11.87 -2.90
N VAL A 62 1.40 11.41 -1.68
CA VAL A 62 2.80 11.22 -1.24
C VAL A 62 3.51 10.22 -2.15
N MET A 63 2.85 9.10 -2.47
CA MET A 63 3.40 8.12 -3.41
C MET A 63 3.75 8.73 -4.76
N GLY A 64 2.90 9.62 -5.30
CA GLY A 64 3.14 10.32 -6.57
C GLY A 64 4.40 11.19 -6.57
N GLY A 65 4.79 11.74 -5.41
CA GLY A 65 6.06 12.47 -5.27
C GLY A 65 7.30 11.55 -5.26
N LEU A 66 7.11 10.27 -4.96
CA LEU A 66 8.17 9.29 -4.79
C LEU A 66 8.38 8.41 -6.03
N VAL A 67 7.38 8.23 -6.89
CA VAL A 67 7.52 7.45 -8.13
C VAL A 67 8.02 8.35 -9.26
N ARG A 68 9.07 7.93 -9.97
CA ARG A 68 9.57 8.69 -11.11
C ARG A 68 8.64 8.57 -12.32
N PRO A 69 8.70 9.52 -13.28
CA PRO A 69 8.00 9.36 -14.55
C PRO A 69 8.32 8.04 -15.27
N GLY A 70 7.30 7.38 -15.82
CA GLY A 70 7.40 6.04 -16.42
C GLY A 70 7.63 4.89 -15.42
N GLY A 71 7.69 5.17 -14.12
CA GLY A 71 7.77 4.18 -13.05
C GLY A 71 6.51 3.32 -12.92
N ALA A 72 6.49 2.44 -11.91
CA ALA A 72 5.33 1.60 -11.64
C ALA A 72 5.11 1.35 -10.14
N VAL A 73 3.85 1.19 -9.75
CA VAL A 73 3.47 0.65 -8.45
C VAL A 73 2.86 -0.72 -8.66
N LEU A 74 3.37 -1.71 -7.95
CA LEU A 74 2.71 -3.00 -7.81
C LEU A 74 1.94 -2.94 -6.48
N LEU A 75 0.61 -2.89 -6.57
CA LEU A 75 -0.29 -2.74 -5.43
C LEU A 75 -1.01 -4.06 -5.19
N LEU A 76 -1.00 -4.51 -3.94
CA LEU A 76 -1.81 -5.63 -3.48
C LEU A 76 -2.91 -5.09 -2.55
N ALA A 77 -4.14 -5.07 -3.07
CA ALA A 77 -5.33 -4.68 -2.34
C ALA A 77 -6.01 -5.89 -1.70
N PHE A 78 -6.83 -5.65 -0.68
CA PHE A 78 -7.56 -6.69 0.06
C PHE A 78 -9.05 -6.37 0.06
N ASP A 79 -9.83 -7.15 -0.68
CA ASP A 79 -11.25 -6.91 -0.90
C ASP A 79 -12.11 -7.85 -0.06
N ARG A 80 -12.83 -7.28 0.92
CA ARG A 80 -13.77 -7.99 1.81
C ARG A 80 -15.18 -7.93 1.27
N ARG A 81 -15.54 -8.89 0.42
CA ARG A 81 -16.82 -8.88 -0.31
C ARG A 81 -18.00 -9.29 0.57
N GLU A 82 -17.87 -10.37 1.32
CA GLU A 82 -18.99 -10.96 2.07
C GLU A 82 -18.61 -11.35 3.50
N GLY A 83 -19.53 -11.15 4.43
CA GLY A 83 -19.35 -11.40 5.85
C GLY A 83 -20.31 -10.56 6.70
N THR A 84 -20.12 -10.60 8.01
CA THR A 84 -20.78 -9.69 8.94
C THR A 84 -20.40 -8.22 8.64
N PRO A 85 -21.27 -7.24 8.94
CA PRO A 85 -20.95 -5.82 8.75
C PRO A 85 -19.61 -5.42 9.40
N GLU A 86 -19.38 -5.88 10.63
CA GLU A 86 -18.17 -5.59 11.41
C GLU A 86 -16.91 -6.14 10.72
N ALA A 87 -17.00 -7.35 10.14
CA ALA A 87 -15.89 -7.96 9.43
C ALA A 87 -15.56 -7.22 8.11
N ARG A 88 -16.59 -6.75 7.40
CA ARG A 88 -16.43 -6.06 6.11
C ARG A 88 -15.87 -4.64 6.28
N GLU A 89 -16.31 -3.93 7.31
CA GLU A 89 -15.96 -2.52 7.55
C GLU A 89 -14.73 -2.36 8.46
N GLY A 90 -14.36 -3.39 9.21
CA GLY A 90 -13.22 -3.34 10.14
C GLY A 90 -11.86 -3.14 9.47
N GLY A 91 -10.83 -2.98 10.28
CA GLY A 91 -9.43 -2.92 9.83
C GLY A 91 -8.45 -2.73 10.99
N PRO A 92 -7.14 -2.72 10.71
CA PRO A 92 -6.50 -3.10 9.45
C PRO A 92 -6.41 -4.64 9.25
N PRO A 93 -6.26 -5.14 8.00
CA PRO A 93 -6.37 -4.37 6.77
C PRO A 93 -7.81 -3.86 6.59
N TYR A 94 -7.99 -2.63 6.12
CA TYR A 94 -9.28 -2.12 5.68
C TYR A 94 -9.59 -2.70 4.29
N SER A 95 -10.88 -2.88 3.97
CA SER A 95 -11.27 -3.30 2.63
C SER A 95 -10.84 -2.25 1.58
N LEU A 96 -10.32 -2.74 0.47
CA LEU A 96 -9.91 -1.96 -0.70
C LEU A 96 -10.32 -2.76 -1.94
N ASN A 97 -11.51 -2.48 -2.45
CA ASN A 97 -12.04 -3.12 -3.64
C ASN A 97 -11.50 -2.45 -4.92
N GLU A 98 -11.78 -3.06 -6.07
CA GLU A 98 -11.30 -2.54 -7.36
C GLU A 98 -11.82 -1.13 -7.68
N GLU A 99 -13.08 -0.83 -7.36
CA GLU A 99 -13.68 0.50 -7.58
C GLU A 99 -12.91 1.58 -6.82
N GLU A 100 -12.58 1.33 -5.56
CA GLU A 100 -11.83 2.26 -4.73
C GLU A 100 -10.37 2.41 -5.19
N VAL A 101 -9.73 1.33 -5.64
CA VAL A 101 -8.40 1.43 -6.28
C VAL A 101 -8.45 2.34 -7.51
N ARG A 102 -9.43 2.14 -8.39
CA ARG A 102 -9.59 2.99 -9.57
C ARG A 102 -9.87 4.44 -9.19
N ARG A 103 -10.80 4.68 -8.25
CA ARG A 103 -11.11 6.03 -7.76
C ARG A 103 -9.87 6.76 -7.24
N LEU A 104 -9.05 6.07 -6.44
CA LEU A 104 -7.85 6.65 -5.83
C LEU A 104 -6.75 6.95 -6.86
N PHE A 105 -6.48 6.02 -7.78
CA PHE A 105 -5.33 6.12 -8.67
C PHE A 105 -5.66 6.72 -10.05
N GLU A 106 -6.79 6.40 -10.68
CA GLU A 106 -7.16 7.00 -11.97
C GLU A 106 -7.50 8.49 -11.83
N GLY A 107 -7.90 8.94 -10.64
CA GLY A 107 -8.09 10.35 -10.32
C GLY A 107 -6.80 11.12 -9.99
N ALA A 108 -5.66 10.44 -9.85
CA ALA A 108 -4.40 11.07 -9.46
C ALA A 108 -3.64 11.59 -10.69
N ASP A 109 -3.20 12.84 -10.64
CA ASP A 109 -2.58 13.53 -11.78
C ASP A 109 -1.28 12.88 -12.31
N TRP A 110 -0.60 12.08 -11.48
CA TRP A 110 0.65 11.40 -11.83
C TRP A 110 0.45 10.02 -12.47
N VAL A 111 -0.78 9.48 -12.47
CA VAL A 111 -1.07 8.12 -12.94
C VAL A 111 -1.46 8.12 -14.42
N GLU A 112 -0.80 7.26 -15.19
CA GLU A 112 -1.08 7.02 -16.60
C GLU A 112 -2.16 5.93 -16.79
N SER A 113 -2.04 4.81 -16.06
CA SER A 113 -2.99 3.70 -16.16
C SER A 113 -3.04 2.85 -14.89
N VAL A 114 -4.18 2.19 -14.68
CA VAL A 114 -4.42 1.24 -13.60
C VAL A 114 -4.91 -0.08 -14.22
N THR A 115 -4.14 -1.15 -14.03
CA THR A 115 -4.44 -2.48 -14.60
C THR A 115 -4.50 -3.52 -13.51
N LYS A 116 -5.65 -4.18 -13.33
CA LYS A 116 -5.74 -5.40 -12.51
C LYS A 116 -5.10 -6.55 -13.26
N VAL A 117 -4.09 -7.17 -12.68
CA VAL A 117 -3.32 -8.25 -13.32
C VAL A 117 -3.61 -9.63 -12.75
N ALA A 118 -4.10 -9.70 -11.51
CA ALA A 118 -4.52 -10.95 -10.88
C ALA A 118 -5.54 -10.71 -9.76
N GLU A 119 -6.26 -11.77 -9.43
CA GLU A 119 -7.19 -11.85 -8.30
C GLU A 119 -7.05 -13.24 -7.69
N TYR A 120 -6.88 -13.31 -6.37
CA TYR A 120 -6.68 -14.55 -5.63
C TYR A 120 -7.75 -14.69 -4.55
N ASP A 121 -8.35 -15.88 -4.46
CA ASP A 121 -9.34 -16.18 -3.41
C ASP A 121 -8.62 -16.52 -2.10
N GLU A 122 -8.78 -15.65 -1.10
CA GLU A 122 -8.18 -15.83 0.23
C GLU A 122 -8.83 -16.96 1.04
N MET A 123 -9.91 -17.55 0.52
CA MET A 123 -10.66 -18.65 1.12
C MET A 123 -10.30 -20.01 0.52
N GLU A 124 -9.43 -20.06 -0.49
CA GLU A 124 -9.07 -21.32 -1.17
C GLU A 124 -8.32 -22.29 -0.23
N GLU A 125 -7.38 -21.76 0.55
CA GLU A 125 -6.58 -22.53 1.51
C GLU A 125 -7.35 -22.75 2.82
N GLU A 126 -7.44 -24.01 3.28
CA GLU A 126 -8.25 -24.40 4.44
C GLU A 126 -7.89 -23.61 5.72
N ALA A 127 -6.60 -23.42 5.97
CA ALA A 127 -6.12 -22.66 7.12
C ALA A 127 -6.46 -21.17 7.04
N ALA A 128 -6.37 -20.56 5.84
CA ALA A 128 -6.73 -19.17 5.61
C ALA A 128 -8.25 -18.97 5.74
N ARG A 129 -9.03 -19.89 5.18
CA ARG A 129 -10.49 -19.92 5.28
C ARG A 129 -10.96 -20.02 6.74
N ALA A 130 -10.42 -20.94 7.52
CA ALA A 130 -10.77 -21.09 8.93
C ALA A 130 -10.50 -19.80 9.73
N ARG A 131 -9.36 -19.15 9.46
CA ARG A 131 -9.02 -17.85 10.05
C ARG A 131 -10.05 -16.78 9.70
N TRP A 132 -10.43 -16.64 8.43
CA TRP A 132 -11.36 -15.59 7.99
C TRP A 132 -12.80 -15.84 8.45
N LEU A 133 -13.27 -17.09 8.40
CA LEU A 133 -14.58 -17.46 8.94
C LEU A 133 -14.68 -17.17 10.44
N SER A 134 -13.62 -17.44 11.22
CA SER A 134 -13.60 -17.12 12.66
C SER A 134 -13.73 -15.61 12.96
N LYS A 135 -13.41 -14.77 11.97
CA LYS A 135 -13.55 -13.31 12.01
C LYS A 135 -14.86 -12.81 11.40
N GLY A 136 -15.77 -13.71 11.02
CA GLY A 136 -17.05 -13.36 10.40
C GLY A 136 -16.94 -12.94 8.94
N LEU A 137 -15.83 -13.23 8.26
CA LEU A 137 -15.61 -12.95 6.84
C LEU A 137 -15.78 -14.24 6.04
N ILE A 138 -16.59 -14.18 4.97
CA ILE A 138 -17.04 -15.35 4.21
C ILE A 138 -16.45 -15.33 2.79
N ALA A 139 -16.23 -14.15 2.20
CA ALA A 139 -15.54 -14.00 0.92
C ALA A 139 -14.53 -12.84 0.98
N ALA A 140 -13.27 -13.14 0.64
CA ALA A 140 -12.18 -12.18 0.62
C ALA A 140 -11.22 -12.48 -0.53
N TYR A 141 -10.65 -11.44 -1.12
CA TYR A 141 -9.78 -11.57 -2.28
C TYR A 141 -8.57 -10.67 -2.15
N GLU A 142 -7.39 -11.16 -2.54
CA GLU A 142 -6.26 -10.29 -2.85
C GLU A 142 -6.33 -9.87 -4.32
N LEU A 143 -6.29 -8.56 -4.57
CA LEU A 143 -6.33 -8.00 -5.93
C LEU A 143 -4.97 -7.38 -6.25
N LEU A 144 -4.32 -7.85 -7.31
CA LEU A 144 -3.01 -7.36 -7.73
C LEU A 144 -3.18 -6.36 -8.88
N PHE A 145 -2.64 -5.16 -8.69
CA PHE A 145 -2.66 -4.09 -9.69
C PHE A 145 -1.27 -3.65 -10.09
N VAL A 146 -1.11 -3.28 -11.35
CA VAL A 146 0.00 -2.49 -11.86
C VAL A 146 -0.53 -1.08 -12.15
N ILE A 147 0.06 -0.08 -11.51
CA ILE A 147 -0.24 1.35 -11.71
C ILE A 147 0.97 1.98 -12.38
N LYS A 148 0.80 2.55 -13.58
CA LYS A 148 1.88 3.20 -14.33
C LYS A 148 1.87 4.69 -14.06
N ALA A 149 3.05 5.26 -13.79
CA ALA A 149 3.23 6.71 -13.70
C ALA A 149 3.46 7.32 -15.08
N LYS A 150 2.92 8.53 -15.31
CA LYS A 150 3.08 9.32 -16.56
C LYS A 150 4.54 9.63 -16.89
#